data_AF-A0A954LHN1-F1
#
_entry.id   AF-A0A954LHN1-F1
#
_cell.length_a   1.000
_cell.length_b   1.000
_cell.length_c   1.000
_cell.angle_alpha   90.00
_cell.angle_beta   90.00
_cell.angle_gamma   90.00
#
_symmetry.space_group_name_H-M   'P 1'
#
loop_
_entity.id
_entity.type
_entity.pdbx_description
1 polymer ?
#
loop_
_entity_poly.entity_id
_entity_poly.type
_entity_poly.pdbx_seq_one_letter_code
_entity_poly.pdbx_strand_id
1 'polypeptide(L)'
;MPEISPVLKLGRNITLFPVIHGSGDFAVEVRRLMLSQRFDCLAVPLPPSFQAAVESAVDHLPSITVVSQKELFTWHPDVTVDEDEDEDVDESDLPELWKSGRVTYVPIDPCQPVIAALRIAVQERMTRAFIENETDEYQPRAVVLPDPYALKRVSPEQFAA
;
A
#
# COMPACT_ATOMS: atom_id res chain seq x y z
N MET A 1 2.25 -29.28 -6.98
CA MET A 1 2.38 -27.84 -6.63
C MET A 1 3.57 -27.75 -5.67
N PRO A 2 4.55 -26.86 -5.90
CA PRO A 2 5.67 -26.71 -4.97
C PRO A 2 5.15 -26.33 -3.58
N GLU A 3 5.78 -26.80 -2.51
CA GLU A 3 5.36 -26.48 -1.16
C GLU A 3 5.82 -25.06 -0.78
N ILE A 4 4.98 -24.30 -0.07
CA ILE A 4 5.35 -22.98 0.45
C ILE A 4 6.33 -23.18 1.60
N SER A 5 7.47 -22.49 1.56
CA SER A 5 8.47 -22.57 2.61
C SER A 5 7.94 -22.19 3.99
N PRO A 6 8.34 -22.91 5.06
CA PRO A 6 7.93 -22.60 6.43
C PRO A 6 8.27 -21.18 6.89
N VAL A 7 9.32 -20.55 6.35
CA VAL A 7 9.72 -19.18 6.72
C VAL A 7 8.66 -18.13 6.34
N LEU A 8 7.84 -18.46 5.34
CA LEU A 8 6.76 -17.60 4.83
C LEU A 8 5.41 -17.92 5.50
N LYS A 9 5.37 -18.81 6.50
CA LYS A 9 4.12 -19.21 7.16
C LYS A 9 3.95 -18.50 8.49
N LEU A 10 2.77 -17.90 8.68
CA LEU A 10 2.30 -17.44 9.98
C LEU A 10 1.16 -18.36 10.46
N GLY A 11 1.50 -19.31 11.33
CA GLY A 11 0.55 -20.34 11.75
C GLY A 11 0.10 -21.24 10.59
N ARG A 12 -1.10 -21.82 10.71
CA ARG A 12 -1.55 -22.87 9.78
C ARG A 12 -2.06 -22.34 8.44
N ASN A 13 -2.71 -21.18 8.45
CA ASN A 13 -3.55 -20.73 7.35
C ASN A 13 -3.09 -19.41 6.72
N ILE A 14 -2.05 -18.76 7.24
CA ILE A 14 -1.57 -17.46 6.73
C ILE A 14 -0.21 -17.67 6.08
N THR A 15 -0.08 -17.16 4.86
CA THR A 15 1.20 -17.08 4.14
C THR A 15 1.57 -15.61 4.02
N LEU A 16 2.73 -15.25 4.53
CA LEU A 16 3.31 -13.93 4.40
C LEU A 16 4.27 -13.95 3.22
N PHE A 17 4.18 -12.97 2.33
CA PHE A 17 5.09 -12.85 1.20
C PHE A 17 5.80 -11.49 1.27
N PRO A 18 7.14 -11.46 1.29
CA PRO A 18 7.88 -10.21 1.30
C PRO A 18 7.67 -9.48 -0.02
N VAL A 19 7.51 -8.16 0.02
CA VAL A 19 7.44 -7.33 -1.18
C VAL A 19 8.21 -6.03 -0.99
N ILE A 20 8.80 -5.54 -2.08
CA ILE A 20 9.23 -4.15 -2.19
C ILE A 20 8.26 -3.44 -3.13
N HIS A 21 7.70 -2.32 -2.66
CA HIS A 21 6.77 -1.52 -3.44
C HIS A 21 7.43 -0.97 -4.71
N GLY A 22 6.64 -0.85 -5.79
CA GLY A 22 7.13 -0.39 -7.10
C GLY A 22 8.13 -1.34 -7.78
N SER A 23 8.29 -2.58 -7.30
CA SER A 23 9.21 -3.56 -7.89
C SER A 23 8.50 -4.54 -8.81
N GLY A 24 8.79 -4.42 -10.12
CA GLY A 24 8.34 -5.39 -11.12
C GLY A 24 8.84 -6.82 -10.85
N ASP A 25 10.00 -6.97 -10.22
CA ASP A 25 10.52 -8.29 -9.84
C ASP A 25 9.64 -8.95 -8.78
N PHE A 26 9.25 -8.21 -7.75
CA PHE A 26 8.29 -8.71 -6.77
C PHE A 26 6.89 -8.91 -7.36
N ALA A 27 6.45 -8.06 -8.29
CA ALA A 27 5.15 -8.25 -8.96
C ALA A 27 5.10 -9.58 -9.73
N VAL A 28 6.21 -9.95 -10.38
CA VAL A 28 6.35 -11.25 -11.05
C VAL A 28 6.37 -12.41 -10.05
N GLU A 29 7.09 -12.29 -8.93
CA GLU A 29 7.14 -13.35 -7.92
C GLU A 29 5.80 -13.55 -7.21
N VAL A 30 5.09 -12.47 -6.87
CA VAL A 30 3.71 -12.53 -6.34
C VAL A 30 2.80 -13.28 -7.32
N ARG A 31 2.87 -12.95 -8.61
CA ARG A 31 2.12 -13.67 -9.64
C ARG A 31 2.49 -15.15 -9.68
N ARG A 32 3.78 -15.50 -9.61
CA ARG A 32 4.25 -16.90 -9.58
C ARG A 32 3.68 -17.65 -8.37
N LEU A 33 3.71 -17.03 -7.19
CA LEU A 33 3.15 -17.63 -5.97
C LEU A 33 1.64 -17.85 -6.13
N MET A 34 0.87 -16.81 -6.47
CA MET A 34 -0.59 -16.87 -6.55
C MET A 34 -1.11 -17.84 -7.62
N LEU A 35 -0.37 -18.04 -8.72
CA LEU A 35 -0.73 -19.00 -9.76
C LEU A 35 -0.26 -20.43 -9.48
N SER A 36 0.74 -20.61 -8.62
CA SER A 36 1.27 -21.94 -8.26
C SER A 36 0.62 -22.54 -7.02
N GLN A 37 -0.11 -21.73 -6.26
CA GLN A 37 -0.80 -22.07 -5.01
C GLN A 37 -2.30 -21.80 -5.12
N ARG A 38 -3.08 -22.32 -4.16
CA ARG A 38 -4.48 -21.92 -3.99
C ARG A 38 -4.62 -21.12 -2.71
N PHE A 39 -5.17 -19.92 -2.83
CA PHE A 39 -5.58 -19.08 -1.72
C PHE A 39 -7.08 -18.81 -1.83
N ASP A 40 -7.76 -18.73 -0.70
CA ASP A 40 -9.17 -18.38 -0.58
C ASP A 40 -9.37 -16.87 -0.32
N CYS A 41 -8.35 -16.20 0.20
CA CYS A 41 -8.36 -14.78 0.49
C CYS A 41 -6.99 -14.11 0.26
N LEU A 42 -7.00 -12.91 -0.31
CA LEU A 42 -5.88 -11.98 -0.34
C LEU A 42 -6.06 -10.94 0.77
N ALA A 43 -5.08 -10.83 1.67
CA ALA A 43 -4.99 -9.71 2.59
C ALA A 43 -4.30 -8.53 1.89
N VAL A 44 -4.98 -7.39 1.83
CA VAL A 44 -4.53 -6.18 1.13
C VAL A 44 -4.08 -5.17 2.18
N PRO A 45 -2.81 -4.73 2.17
CA PRO A 45 -2.28 -3.72 3.10
C PRO A 45 -2.69 -2.33 2.62
N LEU A 46 -4.00 -2.07 2.63
CA LEU A 46 -4.62 -0.79 2.36
C LEU A 46 -5.90 -0.66 3.21
N PRO A 47 -6.32 0.56 3.58
CA PRO A 47 -7.54 0.75 4.36
C PRO A 47 -8.79 0.35 3.55
N PRO A 48 -9.87 -0.13 4.20
CA PRO A 48 -11.12 -0.48 3.52
C PRO A 48 -11.71 0.66 2.66
N SER A 49 -11.53 1.92 3.06
CA SER A 49 -11.96 3.10 2.28
C SER A 49 -11.38 3.16 0.86
N PHE A 50 -10.19 2.59 0.63
CA PHE A 50 -9.55 2.54 -0.69
C PHE A 50 -10.10 1.44 -1.59
N GLN A 51 -10.83 0.46 -1.06
CA GLN A 51 -11.16 -0.77 -1.78
C GLN A 51 -11.85 -0.51 -3.13
N ALA A 52 -12.97 0.20 -3.13
CA ALA A 52 -13.76 0.40 -4.34
C ALA A 52 -12.99 1.17 -5.42
N ALA A 53 -12.27 2.22 -5.03
CA ALA A 53 -11.51 3.05 -5.96
C ALA A 53 -10.29 2.30 -6.51
N VAL A 54 -9.56 1.56 -5.68
CA VAL A 54 -8.40 0.76 -6.10
C VAL A 54 -8.84 -0.39 -7.02
N GLU A 55 -9.89 -1.13 -6.67
CA GLU A 55 -10.40 -2.20 -7.53
C GLU A 55 -10.86 -1.66 -8.89
N SER A 56 -11.54 -0.50 -8.93
CA SER A 56 -11.90 0.14 -10.19
C SER A 56 -10.67 0.62 -10.98
N ALA A 57 -9.65 1.16 -10.32
CA ALA A 57 -8.43 1.61 -10.97
C ALA A 57 -7.60 0.45 -11.54
N VAL A 58 -7.64 -0.74 -10.92
CA VAL A 58 -7.00 -1.96 -11.43
C VAL A 58 -7.52 -2.35 -12.83
N ASP A 59 -8.79 -2.10 -13.13
CA ASP A 59 -9.38 -2.38 -14.44
C ASP A 59 -8.82 -1.49 -15.56
N HIS A 60 -8.19 -0.36 -15.22
CA HIS A 60 -7.59 0.55 -16.17
C HIS A 60 -6.15 0.18 -16.56
N LEU A 61 -5.55 -0.83 -15.89
CA LEU A 61 -4.21 -1.29 -16.24
C LEU A 61 -4.16 -1.80 -17.70
N PRO A 62 -3.09 -1.47 -18.46
CA PRO A 62 -1.78 -1.02 -17.99
C PRO A 62 -1.59 0.50 -17.86
N SER A 63 -2.64 1.31 -18.08
CA SER A 63 -2.54 2.75 -17.85
C SER A 63 -2.31 3.01 -16.35
N ILE A 64 -1.23 3.72 -16.04
CA ILE A 64 -0.88 4.07 -14.66
C ILE A 64 -1.89 5.10 -14.15
N THR A 65 -2.46 4.84 -12.99
CA THR A 65 -3.41 5.74 -12.33
C THR A 65 -3.01 5.93 -10.86
N VAL A 66 -3.68 6.86 -10.19
CA VAL A 66 -3.50 7.12 -8.76
C VAL A 66 -4.88 7.21 -8.13
N VAL A 67 -5.06 6.55 -6.99
CA VAL A 67 -6.21 6.77 -6.10
C VAL A 67 -5.74 7.69 -4.98
N SER A 68 -6.44 8.80 -4.74
CA SER A 68 -6.10 9.77 -3.70
C SER A 68 -7.26 10.04 -2.77
N GLN A 69 -6.96 10.24 -1.49
CA GLN A 69 -7.90 10.66 -0.46
C GLN A 69 -7.34 11.90 0.24
N LYS A 70 -8.19 12.90 0.50
CA LYS A 70 -7.79 14.10 1.24
C LYS A 70 -7.56 13.75 2.71
N GLU A 71 -6.43 14.19 3.25
CA GLU A 71 -6.15 14.10 4.68
C GLU A 71 -7.01 15.11 5.44
N LEU A 72 -7.55 14.69 6.58
CA LEU A 72 -8.30 15.56 7.48
C LEU A 72 -7.28 16.27 8.38
N PHE A 73 -6.99 17.53 8.08
CA PHE A 73 -6.07 18.32 8.89
C PHE A 73 -6.64 18.51 10.31
N THR A 74 -6.16 17.73 11.28
CA THR A 74 -6.32 18.05 12.69
C THR A 74 -5.31 19.13 13.05
N TRP A 75 -5.81 20.26 13.53
CA TRP A 75 -5.04 21.38 14.05
C TRP A 75 -3.90 20.90 14.97
N HIS A 76 -2.65 21.26 14.64
CA HIS A 76 -1.48 20.97 15.48
C HIS A 76 -1.31 22.10 16.53
N PRO A 77 -1.29 21.79 17.84
CA PRO A 77 -1.04 22.78 18.91
C PRO A 77 0.40 23.30 18.97
N ASP A 78 1.33 22.75 18.18
CA ASP A 78 2.75 23.14 18.21
C ASP A 78 3.05 24.46 17.48
N VAL A 79 2.03 25.14 16.95
CA VAL A 79 2.12 26.58 16.76
C VAL A 79 1.90 27.18 18.14
N THR A 80 2.99 27.59 18.81
CA THR A 80 2.91 28.50 19.96
C THR A 80 2.32 29.81 19.45
N VAL A 81 1.00 29.88 19.42
CA VAL A 81 0.30 31.16 19.52
C VAL A 81 0.62 31.65 20.92
N ASP A 82 1.39 32.74 20.99
CA ASP A 82 1.56 33.49 22.23
C ASP A 82 0.14 33.71 22.81
N GLU A 83 -0.09 33.26 24.06
CA GLU A 83 -1.41 33.04 24.67
C GLU A 83 -2.28 34.31 24.87
N ASP A 84 -1.93 35.44 24.24
CA ASP A 84 -2.54 36.75 24.51
C ASP A 84 -3.40 37.32 23.37
N GLU A 85 -3.59 36.61 22.25
CA GLU A 85 -4.43 37.11 21.15
C GLU A 85 -5.46 36.07 20.69
N ASP A 86 -6.74 36.32 21.04
CA ASP A 86 -7.93 35.73 20.40
C ASP A 86 -8.00 36.20 18.93
N GLU A 87 -7.04 35.81 18.09
CA GLU A 87 -7.06 36.09 16.65
C GLU A 87 -7.61 34.86 15.92
N ASP A 88 -8.82 35.02 15.37
CA ASP A 88 -9.34 34.18 14.30
C ASP A 88 -8.27 34.10 13.20
N VAL A 89 -7.56 32.97 13.10
CA VAL A 89 -6.51 32.78 12.09
C VAL A 89 -7.15 32.91 10.71
N ASP A 90 -6.86 34.00 10.01
CA ASP A 90 -7.35 34.22 8.66
C ASP A 90 -6.78 33.12 7.74
N GLU A 91 -7.64 32.30 7.15
CA GLU A 91 -7.25 31.28 6.15
C GLU A 91 -6.43 31.88 4.99
N SER A 92 -6.54 33.20 4.78
CA SER A 92 -5.76 33.95 3.80
C SER A 92 -4.27 34.05 4.14
N ASP A 93 -3.90 33.97 5.43
CA ASP A 93 -2.52 34.08 5.93
C ASP A 93 -1.77 32.73 5.99
N LEU A 94 -2.45 31.62 5.74
CA LEU A 94 -1.79 30.32 5.63
C LEU A 94 -0.90 30.26 4.36
N PRO A 95 0.35 29.80 4.45
CA PRO A 95 1.18 29.40 3.31
C PRO A 95 0.41 28.59 2.27
N GLU A 96 0.60 28.91 0.98
CA GLU A 96 -0.13 28.27 -0.13
C GLU A 96 -0.06 26.74 -0.12
N LEU A 97 1.04 26.18 0.39
CA LEU A 97 1.24 24.73 0.56
C LEU A 97 0.18 24.08 1.49
N TRP A 98 -0.36 24.84 2.44
CA TRP A 98 -1.39 24.40 3.37
C TRP A 98 -2.80 24.71 2.85
N LYS A 99 -2.93 25.61 1.87
CA LYS A 99 -4.19 25.89 1.14
C LYS A 99 -4.57 24.76 0.19
N SER A 100 -3.60 24.03 -0.39
CA SER A 100 -3.86 22.94 -1.34
C SER A 100 -4.38 21.65 -0.72
N GLY A 101 -4.36 21.50 0.61
CA GLY A 101 -4.72 20.27 1.31
C GLY A 101 -3.73 19.12 1.06
N ARG A 102 -3.45 18.32 2.08
CA ARG A 102 -2.64 17.10 1.90
C ARG A 102 -3.52 15.96 1.41
N VAL A 103 -2.93 15.03 0.66
CA VAL A 103 -3.60 13.82 0.19
C VAL A 103 -2.74 12.60 0.45
N THR A 104 -3.36 11.53 0.94
CA THR A 104 -2.80 10.19 0.90
C THR A 104 -3.14 9.59 -0.46
N TYR A 105 -2.19 8.89 -1.07
CA TYR A 105 -2.42 8.30 -2.38
C TYR A 105 -1.82 6.90 -2.52
N VAL A 106 -2.45 6.10 -3.37
CA VAL A 106 -2.02 4.75 -3.74
C VAL A 106 -1.73 4.74 -5.25
N PRO A 107 -0.46 4.56 -5.64
CA PRO A 107 -0.11 4.33 -7.04
C PRO A 107 -0.69 3.02 -7.56
N ILE A 108 -1.32 3.07 -8.72
CA ILE A 108 -1.88 1.92 -9.41
C ILE A 108 -1.06 1.69 -10.68
N ASP A 109 -0.04 0.86 -10.55
CA ASP A 109 0.89 0.53 -11.62
C ASP A 109 1.14 -0.99 -11.69
N PRO A 110 1.49 -1.54 -12.87
CA PRO A 110 1.66 -2.99 -13.04
C PRO A 110 2.91 -3.55 -12.34
N CYS A 111 3.84 -2.70 -11.91
CA CYS A 111 5.05 -3.08 -11.18
C CYS A 111 4.86 -3.03 -9.66
N GLN A 112 3.72 -2.58 -9.15
CA GLN A 112 3.41 -2.61 -7.72
C GLN A 112 2.90 -4.01 -7.32
N PRO A 113 3.63 -4.78 -6.48
CA PRO A 113 3.25 -6.16 -6.17
C PRO A 113 1.86 -6.33 -5.55
N VAL A 114 1.43 -5.38 -4.71
CA VAL A 114 0.08 -5.38 -4.12
C VAL A 114 -1.01 -5.22 -5.20
N ILE A 115 -0.77 -4.36 -6.19
CA ILE A 115 -1.69 -4.12 -7.30
C ILE A 115 -1.73 -5.33 -8.25
N ALA A 116 -0.58 -5.96 -8.49
CA ALA A 116 -0.50 -7.22 -9.23
C ALA A 116 -1.28 -8.35 -8.53
N ALA A 117 -1.17 -8.46 -7.20
CA ALA A 117 -1.93 -9.41 -6.40
C ALA A 117 -3.44 -9.15 -6.50
N LEU A 118 -3.86 -7.90 -6.32
CA LEU A 118 -5.26 -7.48 -6.42
C LEU A 118 -5.85 -7.82 -7.79
N ARG A 119 -5.12 -7.54 -8.88
CA ARG A 119 -5.56 -7.88 -10.23
C ARG A 119 -5.83 -9.37 -10.39
N ILE A 120 -4.94 -10.23 -9.90
CA ILE A 120 -5.13 -11.69 -9.93
C ILE A 120 -6.32 -12.09 -9.07
N ALA A 121 -6.42 -11.56 -7.85
CA ALA A 121 -7.50 -11.88 -6.93
C ALA A 121 -8.88 -11.51 -7.49
N VAL A 122 -9.02 -10.35 -8.16
CA VAL A 122 -10.25 -9.94 -8.84
C VAL A 122 -10.58 -10.91 -10.00
N GLN A 123 -9.60 -11.23 -10.86
CA GLN A 123 -9.79 -12.11 -12.01
C GLN A 123 -10.17 -13.54 -11.61
N GLU A 124 -9.58 -14.07 -10.54
CA GLU A 124 -9.84 -15.40 -10.00
C GLU A 124 -11.05 -15.44 -9.04
N ARG A 125 -11.75 -14.31 -8.86
CA ARG A 125 -12.88 -14.16 -7.92
C ARG A 125 -12.50 -14.58 -6.48
N MET A 126 -11.26 -14.34 -6.11
CA MET A 126 -10.74 -14.54 -4.76
C MET A 126 -11.29 -13.45 -3.83
N THR A 127 -11.54 -13.83 -2.57
CA THR A 127 -11.89 -12.86 -1.52
C THR A 127 -10.72 -11.91 -1.30
N ARG A 128 -10.99 -10.62 -1.08
CA ARG A 128 -9.97 -9.60 -0.82
C ARG A 128 -10.37 -8.90 0.48
N ALA A 129 -9.53 -9.01 1.49
CA ALA A 129 -9.73 -8.35 2.77
C ALA A 129 -8.76 -7.18 2.87
N PHE A 130 -9.28 -5.96 2.96
CA PHE A 130 -8.49 -4.75 3.20
C PHE A 130 -8.28 -4.63 4.71
N ILE A 131 -7.04 -4.77 5.16
CA ILE A 131 -6.72 -5.03 6.57
C ILE A 131 -5.94 -3.90 7.25
N GLU A 132 -5.73 -2.77 6.57
CA GLU A 132 -5.05 -1.63 7.18
C GLU A 132 -6.04 -0.69 7.88
N ASN A 133 -5.54 0.09 8.83
CA ASN A 133 -6.34 1.04 9.58
C ASN A 133 -6.60 2.31 8.77
N GLU A 134 -7.77 2.91 8.98
CA GLU A 134 -8.03 4.29 8.54
C GLU A 134 -7.17 5.25 9.38
N THR A 135 -6.57 6.26 8.73
CA THR A 135 -5.74 7.28 9.37
C THR A 135 -6.06 8.65 8.81
N ASP A 136 -6.19 9.66 9.67
CA ASP A 136 -6.45 11.04 9.26
C ASP A 136 -5.23 11.69 8.58
N GLU A 137 -4.03 11.37 9.08
CA GLU A 137 -2.73 11.79 8.55
C GLU A 137 -1.83 10.57 8.33
N TYR A 138 -1.28 10.41 7.12
CA TYR A 138 -0.35 9.35 6.82
C TYR A 138 1.09 9.78 7.12
N GLN A 139 1.81 8.99 7.93
CA GLN A 139 3.21 9.24 8.25
C GLN A 139 4.14 8.33 7.44
N PRO A 140 4.81 8.84 6.38
CA PRO A 140 5.72 8.04 5.58
C PRO A 140 6.94 7.64 6.39
N ARG A 141 7.24 6.34 6.41
CA ARG A 141 8.44 5.80 7.06
C ARG A 141 9.48 5.41 6.02
N ALA A 142 10.63 6.08 6.04
CA ALA A 142 11.78 5.65 5.26
C ALA A 142 12.45 4.43 5.92
N VAL A 143 12.67 3.39 5.14
CA VAL A 143 13.42 2.19 5.55
C VAL A 143 14.41 1.84 4.45
N VAL A 144 15.62 1.45 4.83
CA VAL A 144 16.58 0.87 3.88
C VAL A 144 16.24 -0.61 3.71
N LEU A 145 15.83 -0.99 2.51
CA LEU A 145 15.50 -2.37 2.15
C LEU A 145 16.56 -2.93 1.19
N PRO A 146 16.72 -4.27 1.09
CA PRO A 146 17.61 -4.87 0.11
C PRO A 146 17.17 -4.57 -1.33
N ASP A 147 18.10 -4.62 -2.29
CA ASP A 147 17.79 -4.39 -3.70
C ASP A 147 16.89 -5.53 -4.26
N PRO A 148 15.70 -5.23 -4.82
CA PRO A 148 14.84 -6.23 -5.45
C PRO A 148 15.52 -7.07 -6.53
N TYR A 149 16.56 -6.55 -7.18
CA TYR A 149 17.34 -7.27 -8.18
C TYR A 149 17.97 -8.57 -7.62
N ALA A 150 18.13 -8.68 -6.30
CA ALA A 150 18.56 -9.91 -5.64
C ALA A 150 17.67 -11.12 -5.99
N LEU A 151 16.38 -10.92 -6.26
CA LEU A 151 15.44 -12.00 -6.66
C LEU A 151 15.82 -12.69 -7.97
N LYS A 152 16.75 -12.13 -8.75
CA LYS A 152 17.33 -12.82 -9.92
C LYS A 152 18.28 -13.96 -9.53
N ARG A 153 18.73 -13.99 -8.28
CA ARG A 153 19.77 -14.90 -7.78
C ARG A 153 19.35 -15.70 -6.55
N VAL A 154 18.43 -15.17 -5.76
CA VAL A 154 17.93 -15.82 -4.53
C VAL A 154 16.42 -15.97 -4.58
N SER A 155 15.89 -16.94 -3.83
CA SER A 155 14.43 -17.10 -3.71
C SER A 155 13.81 -16.04 -2.80
N PRO A 156 12.49 -15.81 -2.84
CA PRO A 156 11.81 -14.88 -1.93
C PRO A 156 12.02 -15.23 -0.44
N GLU A 157 12.10 -16.52 -0.12
CA GLU A 157 12.42 -17.00 1.22
C GLU A 157 13.80 -16.56 1.69
N GLN A 158 14.81 -16.66 0.81
CA GLN A 158 16.17 -16.26 1.11
C GLN A 158 16.30 -14.73 1.15
N PHE A 159 15.49 -14.01 0.38
CA PHE A 159 15.44 -12.54 0.42
C PHE A 159 14.92 -12.03 1.77
N ALA A 160 13.98 -12.75 2.40
CA ALA A 160 13.36 -12.36 3.67
C ALA A 160 14.10 -12.88 4.93
N ALA A 161 15.15 -13.68 4.76
CA ALA A 161 15.88 -14.34 5.84
C ALA A 161 16.98 -13.46 6.46
#